data_AF-A0A7X8EA29-F1
#
_entry.id   AF-A0A7X8EA29-F1
#
_cell.length_a   1.000
_cell.length_b   1.000
_cell.length_c   1.000
_cell.angle_alpha   90.00
_cell.angle_beta   90.00
_cell.angle_gamma   90.00
#
_symmetry.space_group_name_H-M   'P 1'
#
loop_
_entity.id
_entity.type
_entity.pdbx_description
1 polymer ?
#
loop_
_entity_poly.entity_id
_entity_poly.type
_entity_poly.pdbx_seq_one_letter_code
_entity_poly.pdbx_strand_id
1 'polypeptide(L)'
;MKGEDGEKLDLDCEITDIREDDDSKVYMVQYEDKDSDYFEKREIREGTGVISFEKLWKSGDEKAVVGYSLYEEASGYENGQ
;
A
#
# COMPACT_ATOMS: atom_id res chain seq x y z
N MET A 1 8.90 -5.51 -27.22
CA MET A 1 9.07 -4.40 -26.27
C MET A 1 8.51 -3.16 -26.94
N LYS A 2 7.51 -2.49 -26.36
CA LYS A 2 6.81 -1.34 -26.95
C LYS A 2 6.94 -0.13 -26.01
N GLY A 3 7.52 0.96 -26.51
CA GLY A 3 7.28 2.35 -26.11
C GLY A 3 7.93 2.86 -24.82
N GLU A 4 8.78 3.88 -24.94
CA GLU A 4 9.74 4.41 -23.95
C GLU A 4 9.27 5.64 -23.14
N ASP A 5 7.98 5.84 -22.87
CA ASP A 5 7.56 6.90 -21.95
C ASP A 5 6.44 6.38 -21.05
N GLY A 6 6.82 5.85 -19.89
CA GLY A 6 5.87 5.67 -18.79
C GLY A 6 5.37 7.07 -18.37
N GLU A 7 4.06 7.24 -18.32
CA GLU A 7 3.48 8.51 -17.86
C GLU A 7 3.96 8.79 -16.44
N LYS A 8 4.48 10.01 -16.22
CA LYS A 8 4.82 10.48 -14.88
C LYS A 8 3.53 10.74 -14.13
N LEU A 9 3.50 10.29 -12.88
CA LEU A 9 2.33 10.38 -12.03
C LEU A 9 2.74 11.05 -10.73
N ASP A 10 2.03 12.12 -10.36
CA ASP A 10 2.30 12.90 -9.15
C ASP A 10 1.35 12.46 -8.04
N LEU A 11 1.90 11.75 -7.06
CA LEU A 11 1.14 11.23 -5.92
C LEU A 11 1.17 12.21 -4.74
N ASP A 12 0.01 12.54 -4.20
CA ASP A 12 -0.09 13.06 -2.84
C ASP A 12 -0.03 11.89 -1.85
N CYS A 13 0.82 12.04 -0.83
CA CYS A 13 1.13 11.00 0.14
C CYS A 13 0.87 11.53 1.55
N GLU A 14 0.03 10.85 2.31
CA GLU A 14 -0.32 11.24 3.68
C GLU A 14 -0.31 10.02 4.61
N ILE A 15 0.22 10.21 5.83
CA ILE A 15 -0.01 9.27 6.94
C ILE A 15 -1.36 9.64 7.55
N THR A 16 -2.36 8.79 7.36
CA THR A 16 -3.74 9.05 7.80
C THR A 16 -4.00 8.55 9.22
N ASP A 17 -3.20 7.62 9.72
CA ASP A 17 -3.29 7.11 11.09
C ASP A 17 -1.98 6.45 11.55
N ILE A 18 -1.80 6.37 12.87
CA ILE A 18 -0.70 5.67 13.52
C ILE A 18 -1.27 4.90 14.71
N ARG A 19 -1.09 3.57 14.72
CA ARG A 19 -1.49 2.70 15.84
C ARG A 19 -0.28 1.98 16.43
N GLU A 20 -0.34 1.70 17.73
CA GLU A 20 0.64 0.85 18.42
C GLU A 20 0.13 -0.60 18.41
N ASP A 21 1.01 -1.53 18.08
CA ASP A 21 0.76 -2.98 18.01
C ASP A 21 1.95 -3.70 18.65
N ASP A 22 1.74 -4.22 19.87
CA ASP A 22 2.78 -4.65 20.80
C ASP A 22 3.89 -3.58 20.99
N ASP A 23 5.13 -3.88 20.60
CA ASP A 23 6.30 -3.00 20.70
C ASP A 23 6.58 -2.25 19.37
N SER A 24 5.65 -2.27 18.41
CA SER A 24 5.84 -1.70 17.07
C SER A 24 4.74 -0.71 16.70
N LYS A 25 5.07 0.31 15.90
CA LYS A 25 4.05 1.17 15.29
C LYS A 25 3.62 0.64 13.94
N VAL A 26 2.33 0.78 13.65
CA VAL A 26 1.74 0.56 12.33
C VAL A 26 1.24 1.89 11.80
N TYR A 27 1.75 2.29 10.63
CA TYR A 27 1.36 3.49 9.92
C TYR A 27 0.38 3.14 8.81
N MET A 28 -0.74 3.85 8.76
CA MET A 28 -1.62 3.83 7.59
C MET A 28 -1.21 4.97 6.66
N VAL A 29 -0.80 4.63 5.44
CA VAL A 29 -0.33 5.59 4.43
C VAL A 29 -1.26 5.53 3.22
N GLN A 30 -1.77 6.68 2.81
CA GLN A 30 -2.61 6.85 1.64
C GLN A 30 -1.85 7.60 0.55
N TYR A 31 -1.92 7.05 -0.67
CA TYR A 31 -1.35 7.63 -1.88
C TYR A 31 -2.50 7.89 -2.85
N GLU A 32 -2.59 9.11 -3.37
CA GLU A 32 -3.62 9.50 -4.34
C GLU A 32 -2.96 10.19 -5.53
N ASP A 33 -3.37 9.83 -6.73
CA ASP A 33 -3.00 10.56 -7.93
C ASP A 33 -3.78 11.88 -8.01
N LYS A 34 -3.09 12.98 -8.32
CA LYS A 34 -3.72 14.29 -8.45
C LYS A 34 -4.65 14.41 -9.65
N ASP A 35 -4.33 13.65 -10.70
CA ASP A 35 -4.96 13.79 -12.01
C ASP A 35 -5.92 12.63 -12.33
N SER A 36 -6.08 11.67 -11.41
CA SER A 36 -7.01 10.56 -11.56
C SER A 36 -7.65 10.15 -10.23
N ASP A 37 -8.52 9.14 -10.27
CA ASP A 37 -9.10 8.48 -9.09
C ASP A 37 -8.22 7.33 -8.58
N TYR A 38 -6.99 7.19 -9.09
CA TYR A 38 -6.07 6.19 -8.59
C TYR A 38 -5.77 6.46 -7.13
N PHE A 39 -5.92 5.42 -6.32
CA PHE A 39 -5.46 5.44 -4.94
C PHE A 39 -4.77 4.14 -4.58
N GLU A 40 -3.96 4.23 -3.54
CA GLU A 40 -3.33 3.11 -2.88
C GLU A 40 -3.26 3.36 -1.37
N LYS A 41 -3.55 2.35 -0.57
CA LYS A 41 -3.36 2.40 0.88
C LYS A 41 -2.44 1.28 1.33
N ARG A 42 -1.54 1.61 2.25
CA ARG A 42 -0.62 0.65 2.87
C ARG A 42 -0.72 0.72 4.37
N GLU A 43 -0.74 -0.44 5.01
CA GLU A 43 -0.37 -0.56 6.42
C GLU A 43 1.10 -0.99 6.50
N ILE A 44 1.91 -0.20 7.20
CA ILE A 44 3.35 -0.42 7.32
C ILE A 44 3.69 -0.57 8.79
N ARG A 45 4.17 -1.76 9.20
CA ARG A 45 4.63 -2.02 10.57
C ARG A 45 6.15 -1.81 10.67
N GLU A 46 6.59 -1.13 11.72
CA GLU A 46 8.02 -1.01 12.04
C GLU A 46 8.67 -2.39 12.21
N GLY A 47 9.87 -2.57 11.65
CA GLY A 47 10.57 -3.86 11.66
C GLY A 47 10.08 -4.89 10.63
N THR A 48 8.83 -4.79 10.15
CA THR A 48 8.26 -5.75 9.17
C THR A 48 8.18 -5.18 7.75
N GLY A 49 7.75 -3.93 7.57
CA GLY A 49 7.43 -3.33 6.27
C GLY A 49 5.92 -3.35 5.96
N VAL A 50 5.54 -3.53 4.69
CA VAL A 50 4.13 -3.48 4.27
C VAL A 50 3.41 -4.77 4.68
N ILE A 51 2.49 -4.66 5.64
CA ILE A 51 1.67 -5.78 6.14
C ILE A 51 0.29 -5.85 5.49
N SER A 52 -0.18 -4.75 4.91
CA SER A 52 -1.41 -4.73 4.11
C SER A 52 -1.30 -3.70 3.00
N PHE A 53 -1.94 -3.99 1.89
CA PHE A 53 -1.95 -3.17 0.69
C PHE A 53 -3.31 -3.27 0.01
N GLU A 54 -3.88 -2.14 -0.38
CA GLU A 54 -5.02 -2.08 -1.30
C GLU A 54 -4.82 -0.96 -2.32
N LYS A 55 -5.31 -1.17 -3.54
CA LYS A 55 -5.31 -0.14 -4.60
C LYS A 55 -6.56 -0.22 -5.47
N LEU A 56 -6.83 0.88 -6.16
CA LEU A 56 -7.76 0.85 -7.28
C LEU A 56 -7.11 0.15 -8.48
N TRP A 57 -7.69 -0.96 -8.91
CA TRP A 57 -7.42 -1.60 -10.19
C TRP A 57 -8.47 -1.19 -11.21
N LYS A 58 -8.02 -1.00 -12.44
CA LYS A 58 -8.86 -0.60 -13.57
C LYS A 58 -8.56 -1.42 -14.81
N SER A 59 -9.60 -1.77 -15.54
CA SER A 59 -9.50 -2.35 -16.89
C SER A 59 -10.67 -1.87 -17.73
N GLY A 60 -10.41 -0.94 -18.64
CA GLY A 60 -11.47 -0.24 -19.38
C GLY A 60 -12.37 0.54 -18.43
N ASP A 61 -13.67 0.28 -18.49
CA ASP A 61 -14.68 0.92 -17.62
C ASP A 61 -14.84 0.22 -16.27
N GLU A 62 -14.23 -0.95 -16.08
CA GLU A 62 -14.32 -1.70 -14.83
C GLU A 62 -13.33 -1.17 -13.78
N LYS A 63 -13.81 -1.08 -12.54
CA LYS A 63 -13.02 -0.68 -11.37
C LYS A 63 -13.24 -1.66 -10.24
N ALA A 64 -12.16 -2.06 -9.58
CA ALA A 64 -12.20 -2.88 -8.38
C ALA A 64 -11.10 -2.46 -7.42
N VAL A 65 -11.35 -2.60 -6.12
CA VAL A 65 -10.27 -2.51 -5.12
C VAL A 65 -9.65 -3.89 -5.00
N VAL A 66 -8.34 -3.98 -5.21
CA VAL A 66 -7.57 -5.21 -5.09
C VAL A 66 -6.46 -5.02 -4.08
N GLY A 67 -6.10 -6.07 -3.37
CA GLY A 67 -5.14 -5.96 -2.28
C GLY A 67 -4.64 -7.30 -1.77
N TYR A 68 -3.75 -7.24 -0.80
CA TYR A 68 -3.30 -8.38 -0.01
C TYR A 68 -3.07 -7.95 1.44
N SER A 69 -3.08 -8.93 2.34
CA SER A 69 -2.58 -8.79 3.70
C SER A 69 -1.56 -9.89 3.97
N LEU A 70 -0.55 -9.55 4.76
CA LEU A 70 0.47 -10.50 5.19
C LEU A 70 -0.17 -11.49 6.16
N TYR A 71 -0.12 -12.77 5.80
CA TYR A 71 -0.48 -13.82 6.73
C TYR A 71 0.73 -14.16 7.60
N GLU A 72 0.77 -13.58 8.80
CA GLU A 72 1.94 -13.59 9.68
C GLU A 72 2.48 -14.99 9.94
N GLU A 73 1.61 -15.95 10.24
CA GLU A 73 1.96 -17.33 10.58
C GLU A 73 2.73 -18.09 9.48
N ALA A 74 2.55 -17.69 8.21
CA ALA A 74 3.24 -18.29 7.07
C ALA A 74 4.15 -17.31 6.33
N SER A 75 4.37 -16.11 6.90
CA SER A 75 5.16 -15.06 6.26
C SER A 75 6.67 -15.31 6.29
N GLY A 76 7.13 -16.18 7.19
CA GLY A 76 8.56 -16.36 7.47
C GLY A 76 9.20 -15.19 8.23
N TYR A 77 8.41 -14.19 8.63
CA TYR A 77 8.83 -13.15 9.56
C TYR A 77 8.66 -13.65 11.00
N GLU A 78 9.75 -13.71 11.76
CA GLU A 78 9.71 -14.03 13.19
C GLU A 78 9.69 -12.70 13.98
N ASN A 79 8.67 -12.50 14.82
CA ASN A 79 8.60 -11.31 15.68
C ASN A 79 9.80 -11.30 16.65
N GLY A 80 10.70 -10.31 16.52
CA GLY A 80 11.69 -9.95 17.54
C GLY A 80 13.15 -10.34 17.30
N GLN A 81 13.74 -10.03 16.13
CA GLN A 81 15.21 -9.97 15.98
C GLN A 81 15.76 -8.55 16.05
#